data_AF-A0A1F2U7E4-F1
#
_entry.id   AF-A0A1F2U7E4-F1
#
_cell.length_a   1.000
_cell.length_b   1.000
_cell.length_c   1.000
_cell.angle_alpha   90.00
_cell.angle_beta   90.00
_cell.angle_gamma   90.00
#
_symmetry.space_group_name_H-M   'P 1'
#
loop_
_entity.id
_entity.type
_entity.pdbx_description
1 polymer ?
#
loop_
_entity_poly.entity_id
_entity_poly.type
_entity_poly.pdbx_seq_one_letter_code
_entity_poly.pdbx_strand_id
1 'polypeptide(L)'
;MPILRELNAVLTPPHALAPEIPLALHARYLGVELSAAFDHRTREGNFRDYYTGVELTHGKKFDLLLVTLDKAAATKEHLRYRDFPLNEKRFHWQSKARTTRESTEGRRHLDPTRYSVTPLLFVRERADERAGVTMAFRYLGPVEPDGADGERPITIEWRLRYAMPREVLVAGRVAG
;
A
#
# COMPACT_ATOMS: atom_id res chain seq x y z
N MET A 1 -20.26 11.23 -2.94
CA MET A 1 -18.88 11.77 -3.06
C MET A 1 -18.64 13.20 -2.54
N PRO A 2 -19.62 14.03 -2.09
CA PRO A 2 -19.30 15.35 -1.51
C PRO A 2 -18.65 15.26 -0.11
N ILE A 3 -19.13 14.33 0.73
CA ILE A 3 -18.74 14.24 2.16
C ILE A 3 -17.24 13.96 2.37
N LEU A 4 -16.63 13.06 1.58
CA LEU A 4 -15.19 12.77 1.69
C LEU A 4 -14.31 13.93 1.18
N ARG A 5 -14.82 14.75 0.24
CA ARG A 5 -14.10 15.96 -0.22
C ARG A 5 -14.19 17.08 0.81
N GLU A 6 -15.36 17.29 1.43
CA GLU A 6 -15.55 18.29 2.48
C GLU A 6 -14.73 18.00 3.74
N LEU A 7 -14.65 16.73 4.17
CA LEU A 7 -13.79 16.34 5.29
C LEU A 7 -12.29 16.58 5.01
N ASN A 8 -11.86 16.43 3.76
CA ASN A 8 -10.47 16.68 3.37
C ASN A 8 -10.10 18.17 3.46
N ALA A 9 -11.01 19.07 3.08
CA ALA A 9 -10.76 20.51 3.09
C ALA A 9 -10.54 21.09 4.50
N VAL A 10 -11.19 20.51 5.52
CA VAL A 10 -11.07 20.95 6.92
C VAL A 10 -9.84 20.35 7.62
N LEU A 11 -9.33 19.23 7.13
CA LEU A 11 -8.27 18.46 7.79
C LEU A 11 -6.91 18.50 7.08
N THR A 12 -6.78 19.19 5.94
CA THR A 12 -5.58 19.14 5.08
C THR A 12 -4.29 19.29 5.89
N PRO A 13 -3.55 18.20 6.18
CA PRO A 13 -2.19 18.31 6.68
C PRO A 13 -1.30 18.66 5.48
N PRO A 14 -0.06 19.11 5.69
CA PRO A 14 0.87 19.50 4.62
C PRO A 14 1.35 18.33 3.71
N HIS A 15 0.63 17.21 3.67
CA HIS A 15 1.08 15.92 3.16
C HIS A 15 0.14 15.28 2.13
N ALA A 16 -0.84 16.03 1.60
CA ALA A 16 -1.71 15.56 0.53
C ALA A 16 -0.90 15.26 -0.75
N LEU A 17 -1.09 14.06 -1.33
CA LEU A 17 -0.46 13.66 -2.60
C LEU A 17 -0.86 14.58 -3.76
N ALA A 18 -2.10 15.07 -3.70
CA ALA A 18 -2.68 16.17 -4.44
C ALA A 18 -3.99 16.56 -3.73
N PRO A 19 -4.48 17.81 -3.84
CA PRO A 19 -5.72 18.25 -3.18
C PRO A 19 -6.93 17.37 -3.49
N GLU A 20 -6.94 16.73 -4.66
CA GLU A 20 -8.03 15.87 -5.14
C GLU A 20 -8.04 14.44 -4.56
N ILE A 21 -6.97 13.96 -3.92
CA ILE A 21 -6.90 12.62 -3.32
C ILE A 21 -7.16 12.75 -1.81
N PRO A 22 -8.33 12.31 -1.30
CA PRO A 22 -8.76 12.57 0.07
C PRO A 22 -8.16 11.59 1.08
N LEU A 23 -6.83 11.44 1.06
CA LEU A 23 -6.10 10.56 1.99
C LEU A 23 -5.35 11.39 3.03
N ALA A 24 -5.72 11.20 4.29
CA ALA A 24 -5.02 11.74 5.44
C ALA A 24 -3.95 10.75 5.90
N LEU A 25 -2.74 11.27 6.15
CA LEU A 25 -1.63 10.47 6.65
C LEU A 25 -2.04 9.74 7.93
N HIS A 26 -1.77 8.44 7.97
CA HIS A 26 -2.07 7.52 9.08
C HIS A 26 -3.55 7.29 9.38
N ALA A 27 -4.49 7.87 8.62
CA ALA A 27 -5.88 7.45 8.66
C ALA A 27 -6.03 6.03 8.09
N ARG A 28 -7.18 5.40 8.39
CA ARG A 28 -7.49 4.04 7.97
C ARG A 28 -8.59 4.05 6.91
N TYR A 29 -8.42 3.20 5.90
CA TYR A 29 -9.30 3.10 4.74
C TYR A 29 -9.57 1.64 4.40
N LEU A 30 -10.83 1.29 4.16
CA LEU A 30 -11.24 0.05 3.54
C LEU A 30 -10.79 0.01 2.07
N GLY A 31 -10.68 -1.18 1.50
CA GLY A 31 -10.33 -1.35 0.08
C GLY A 31 -11.28 -0.58 -0.85
N VAL A 32 -12.59 -0.61 -0.55
CA VAL A 32 -13.62 0.13 -1.29
C VAL A 32 -13.46 1.66 -1.19
N GLU A 33 -12.98 2.17 -0.05
CA GLU A 33 -12.73 3.62 0.13
C GLU A 33 -11.51 4.06 -0.67
N LEU A 34 -10.45 3.25 -0.71
CA LEU A 34 -9.30 3.48 -1.58
C LEU A 34 -9.71 3.45 -3.05
N SER A 35 -10.52 2.47 -3.43
CA SER A 35 -11.07 2.34 -4.78
C SER A 35 -11.86 3.59 -5.21
N ALA A 36 -12.68 4.14 -4.30
CA ALA A 36 -13.39 5.39 -4.53
C ALA A 36 -12.45 6.60 -4.59
N ALA A 37 -11.43 6.68 -3.73
CA ALA A 37 -10.46 7.77 -3.70
C ALA A 37 -9.64 7.87 -5.01
N PHE A 38 -9.42 6.75 -5.70
CA PHE A 38 -8.67 6.69 -6.97
C PHE A 38 -9.56 6.41 -8.20
N ASP A 39 -10.88 6.49 -8.05
CA ASP A 39 -11.91 6.21 -9.08
C ASP A 39 -11.68 4.88 -9.85
N HIS A 40 -11.30 3.83 -9.14
CA HIS A 40 -11.07 2.52 -9.75
C HIS A 40 -12.37 1.71 -9.78
N ARG A 41 -12.91 1.54 -10.99
CA ARG A 41 -14.19 0.85 -11.20
C ARG A 41 -14.01 -0.49 -11.88
N THR A 42 -14.91 -1.43 -11.59
CA THR A 42 -15.10 -2.64 -12.40
C THR A 42 -15.71 -2.27 -13.75
N ARG A 43 -15.77 -3.24 -14.66
CA ARG A 43 -16.40 -3.04 -15.98
C ARG A 43 -17.88 -2.68 -15.86
N GLU A 44 -18.52 -3.15 -14.80
CA GLU A 44 -19.92 -2.93 -14.44
C GLU A 44 -20.14 -1.59 -13.71
N GLY A 45 -19.06 -0.82 -13.46
CA GLY A 45 -19.13 0.51 -12.85
C GLY A 45 -19.06 0.56 -11.33
N ASN A 46 -19.02 -0.60 -10.66
CA ASN A 46 -18.88 -0.72 -9.21
C ASN A 46 -17.45 -0.41 -8.76
N PHE A 47 -17.27 0.04 -7.52
CA PHE A 47 -15.93 0.15 -6.94
C PHE A 47 -15.35 -1.24 -6.68
N ARG A 48 -14.06 -1.41 -7.00
CA ARG A 48 -13.33 -2.66 -6.75
C ARG A 48 -12.98 -2.82 -5.28
N ASP A 49 -13.16 -4.01 -4.73
CA ASP A 49 -12.56 -4.35 -3.45
C ASP A 49 -11.08 -4.66 -3.62
N TYR A 50 -10.25 -3.95 -2.87
CA TYR A 50 -8.83 -4.28 -2.76
C TYR A 50 -8.57 -5.15 -1.54
N TYR A 51 -7.91 -6.28 -1.76
CA TYR A 51 -7.64 -7.24 -0.70
C TYR A 51 -6.18 -7.24 -0.28
N THR A 52 -5.22 -7.36 -1.20
CA THR A 52 -3.76 -7.26 -0.95
C THR A 52 -2.99 -7.07 -2.26
N GLY A 53 -1.73 -6.65 -2.17
CA GLY A 53 -0.78 -6.65 -3.28
C GLY A 53 -0.48 -5.25 -3.82
N VAL A 54 -0.51 -5.11 -5.14
CA VAL A 54 -0.17 -3.87 -5.84
C VAL A 54 -1.30 -3.54 -6.80
N GLU A 55 -1.85 -2.34 -6.68
CA GLU A 55 -2.84 -1.79 -7.61
C GLU A 55 -2.30 -0.53 -8.28
N LEU A 56 -2.27 -0.49 -9.61
CA LEU A 56 -1.91 0.68 -10.39
C LEU A 56 -3.16 1.52 -10.64
N THR A 57 -3.15 2.80 -10.26
CA THR A 57 -4.31 3.67 -10.45
C THR A 57 -4.55 4.03 -11.90
N HIS A 58 -5.77 4.48 -12.21
CA HIS A 58 -6.07 5.05 -13.52
C HIS A 58 -5.13 6.25 -13.81
N GLY A 59 -4.72 6.40 -15.08
CA GLY A 59 -3.71 7.38 -15.49
C GLY A 59 -2.27 7.03 -15.09
N LYS A 60 -2.02 5.88 -14.44
CA LYS A 60 -0.70 5.34 -14.07
C LYS A 60 0.15 6.28 -13.20
N LYS A 61 -0.49 7.06 -12.32
CA LYS A 61 0.20 8.01 -11.43
C LYS A 61 0.64 7.41 -10.11
N PHE A 62 -0.09 6.41 -9.59
CA PHE A 62 0.17 5.85 -8.27
C PHE A 62 0.20 4.33 -8.26
N ASP A 63 1.08 3.81 -7.41
CA ASP A 63 1.14 2.40 -7.04
C ASP A 63 0.65 2.23 -5.62
N LEU A 64 -0.51 1.62 -5.44
CA LEU A 64 -1.03 1.30 -4.12
C LEU A 64 -0.40 -0.01 -3.64
N LEU A 65 0.56 0.08 -2.72
CA LEU A 65 1.20 -1.06 -2.07
C LEU A 65 0.35 -1.45 -0.85
N LEU A 66 -0.48 -2.48 -1.00
CA LEU A 66 -1.46 -2.94 -0.02
C LEU A 66 -0.92 -4.14 0.75
N VAL A 67 -0.42 -3.89 1.95
CA VAL A 67 0.29 -4.88 2.77
C VAL A 67 -0.56 -5.33 3.95
N THR A 68 -0.65 -6.65 4.11
CA THR A 68 -1.12 -7.28 5.35
C THR A 68 0.08 -7.92 6.03
N LEU A 69 0.37 -7.53 7.28
CA LEU A 69 1.56 -7.99 8.01
C LEU A 69 1.42 -9.45 8.43
N ASP A 70 0.32 -9.78 9.09
CA ASP A 70 0.01 -11.14 9.54
C ASP A 70 -0.28 -12.03 8.32
N LYS A 71 0.60 -13.02 8.14
CA LYS A 71 0.47 -14.05 7.11
C LYS A 71 -0.03 -15.38 7.66
N ALA A 72 -0.52 -15.46 8.90
CA ALA A 72 -0.99 -16.71 9.52
C ALA A 72 -2.12 -17.37 8.72
N ALA A 73 -2.98 -16.57 8.08
CA ALA A 73 -4.02 -17.07 7.18
C ALA A 73 -3.50 -17.53 5.81
N ALA A 74 -2.24 -17.23 5.45
CA ALA A 74 -1.65 -17.64 4.18
C ALA A 74 -1.22 -19.11 4.23
N THR A 75 -2.10 -19.97 3.71
CA THR A 75 -1.88 -21.42 3.61
C THR A 75 -0.91 -21.81 2.50
N LYS A 76 -0.68 -20.92 1.52
CA LYS A 76 0.22 -21.18 0.38
C LYS A 76 1.54 -20.43 0.55
N GLU A 77 2.66 -21.13 0.34
CA GLU A 77 4.02 -20.61 0.51
C GLU A 77 4.29 -19.35 -0.32
N HIS A 78 3.81 -19.32 -1.57
CA HIS A 78 3.95 -18.15 -2.47
C HIS A 78 3.15 -16.91 -2.04
N LEU A 79 2.34 -16.99 -0.97
CA LEU A 79 1.63 -15.86 -0.39
C LEU A 79 2.28 -15.35 0.90
N ARG A 80 3.35 -16.02 1.37
CA ARG A 80 4.14 -15.63 2.54
C ARG A 80 5.25 -14.64 2.17
N TYR A 81 4.87 -13.57 1.47
CA TYR A 81 5.78 -12.44 1.22
C TYR A 81 6.28 -11.88 2.55
N ARG A 82 7.58 -11.63 2.65
CA ARG A 82 8.17 -11.04 3.85
C ARG A 82 7.95 -9.54 3.81
N ASP A 83 6.82 -9.10 4.35
CA ASP A 83 6.48 -7.68 4.45
C ASP A 83 6.53 -7.26 5.92
N PHE A 84 7.48 -6.41 6.30
CA PHE A 84 7.63 -5.98 7.69
C PHE A 84 8.35 -4.63 7.80
N PRO A 85 8.03 -3.82 8.82
CA PRO A 85 8.78 -2.62 9.09
C PRO A 85 10.17 -2.95 9.63
N LEU A 86 11.21 -2.30 9.07
CA LEU A 86 12.59 -2.41 9.54
C LEU A 86 12.86 -1.44 10.69
N ASN A 87 12.39 -0.21 10.54
CA ASN A 87 12.42 0.86 11.55
C ASN A 87 11.34 1.90 11.22
N GLU A 88 11.31 3.02 11.95
CA GLU A 88 10.29 4.07 11.79
C GLU A 88 10.20 4.67 10.37
N LYS A 89 11.24 4.57 9.55
CA LYS A 89 11.28 5.16 8.19
C LYS A 89 11.65 4.15 7.10
N ARG A 90 11.78 2.87 7.41
CA ARG A 90 12.12 1.83 6.43
C ARG A 90 11.20 0.63 6.54
N PHE A 91 10.76 0.11 5.40
CA PHE A 91 9.86 -1.02 5.30
C PHE A 91 10.39 -2.04 4.29
N HIS A 92 10.54 -3.28 4.72
CA HIS A 92 10.90 -4.39 3.86
C HIS A 92 9.64 -4.94 3.18
N TRP A 93 9.68 -5.09 1.87
CA TRP A 93 8.55 -5.57 1.07
C TRP A 93 9.03 -6.54 -0.02
N GLN A 94 8.21 -7.54 -0.34
CA GLN A 94 8.49 -8.42 -1.47
C GLN A 94 7.42 -8.32 -2.56
N SER A 95 7.89 -8.28 -3.81
CA SER A 95 7.02 -8.33 -4.97
C SER A 95 6.29 -9.67 -5.07
N LYS A 96 5.23 -9.70 -5.88
CA LYS A 96 4.58 -10.96 -6.24
C LYS A 96 5.60 -11.93 -6.84
N ALA A 97 5.44 -13.22 -6.59
CA ALA A 97 6.39 -14.27 -7.01
C ALA A 97 6.55 -14.41 -8.54
N ARG A 98 5.76 -13.70 -9.35
CA ARG A 98 5.88 -13.67 -10.81
C ARG A 98 6.61 -12.42 -11.34
N THR A 99 6.79 -11.42 -10.49
CA THR A 99 7.37 -10.13 -10.87
C THR A 99 8.87 -10.30 -10.95
N THR A 100 9.43 -10.09 -12.14
CA THR A 100 10.88 -10.10 -12.42
C THR A 100 11.39 -8.67 -12.50
N ARG A 101 12.70 -8.46 -12.33
CA ARG A 101 13.30 -7.11 -12.41
C ARG A 101 13.13 -6.50 -13.80
N GLU A 102 13.06 -7.33 -14.83
CA GLU A 102 12.88 -6.90 -16.21
C GLU A 102 11.42 -6.64 -16.61
N SER A 103 10.46 -7.17 -15.85
CA SER A 103 9.04 -6.94 -16.12
C SER A 103 8.67 -5.46 -15.95
N THR A 104 7.65 -4.98 -16.68
CA THR A 104 7.15 -3.61 -16.54
C THR A 104 6.77 -3.27 -15.10
N GLU A 105 6.18 -4.22 -14.37
CA GLU A 105 5.85 -4.06 -12.96
C GLU A 105 7.12 -3.94 -12.10
N GLY A 106 8.12 -4.82 -12.30
CA GLY A 106 9.37 -4.79 -11.55
C GLY A 106 10.20 -3.54 -11.80
N ARG A 107 10.38 -3.12 -13.06
CA ARG A 107 11.11 -1.89 -13.40
C ARG A 107 10.47 -0.65 -12.78
N ARG A 108 9.14 -0.60 -12.71
CA ARG A 108 8.40 0.48 -12.06
C ARG A 108 8.57 0.49 -10.54
N HIS A 109 8.67 -0.68 -9.91
CA HIS A 109 9.00 -0.76 -8.47
C HIS A 109 10.44 -0.32 -8.19
N LEU A 110 11.37 -0.70 -9.05
CA LEU A 110 12.81 -0.40 -8.90
C LEU A 110 13.14 1.07 -9.22
N ASP A 111 12.44 1.69 -10.16
CA ASP A 111 12.65 3.08 -10.58
C ASP A 111 11.30 3.77 -10.88
N PRO A 112 10.47 4.05 -9.85
CA PRO A 112 9.15 4.62 -10.04
C PRO A 112 9.20 6.02 -10.68
N THR A 113 10.29 6.77 -10.44
CA THR A 113 10.48 8.12 -10.98
C THR A 113 10.56 8.13 -12.51
N ARG A 114 11.29 7.18 -13.11
CA ARG A 114 11.37 7.02 -14.56
C ARG A 114 10.02 6.69 -15.20
N TYR A 115 9.12 6.05 -14.45
CA TYR A 115 7.77 5.74 -14.89
C TYR A 115 6.74 6.83 -14.53
N SER A 116 7.17 7.94 -13.91
CA SER A 116 6.28 9.00 -13.40
C SER A 116 5.18 8.47 -12.47
N VAL A 117 5.54 7.47 -11.66
CA VAL A 117 4.67 6.78 -10.72
C VAL A 117 5.11 7.13 -9.30
N THR A 118 4.16 7.32 -8.40
CA THR A 118 4.42 7.49 -6.96
C THR A 118 3.90 6.28 -6.19
N PRO A 119 4.77 5.45 -5.59
CA PRO A 119 4.34 4.36 -4.72
C PRO A 119 3.80 4.89 -3.40
N LEU A 120 2.68 4.31 -2.96
CA LEU A 120 1.93 4.68 -1.76
C LEU A 120 1.76 3.45 -0.89
N LEU A 121 2.23 3.52 0.36
CA LEU A 121 2.23 2.38 1.26
C LEU A 121 1.00 2.37 2.16
N PHE A 122 0.29 1.24 2.18
CA PHE A 122 -0.89 0.99 2.98
C PHE A 122 -0.72 -0.31 3.74
N VAL A 123 -0.84 -0.27 5.06
CA VAL A 123 -0.55 -1.42 5.92
C VAL A 123 -1.73 -1.74 6.83
N ARG A 124 -2.08 -3.01 6.93
CA ARG A 124 -2.95 -3.53 7.99
C ARG A 124 -2.28 -4.70 8.69
N GLU A 125 -2.70 -4.93 9.92
CA GLU A 125 -2.11 -5.93 10.78
C GLU A 125 -2.53 -7.32 10.31
N ARG A 126 -3.83 -7.51 10.04
CA ARG A 126 -4.44 -8.77 9.62
C ARG A 126 -5.47 -8.54 8.53
N ALA A 127 -5.90 -9.61 7.87
CA ALA A 127 -6.89 -9.51 6.80
C ALA A 127 -8.26 -9.07 7.32
N ASP A 128 -8.68 -9.64 8.45
CA ASP A 128 -10.00 -9.45 9.04
C ASP A 128 -9.90 -8.99 10.49
N GLU A 129 -10.70 -7.99 10.87
CA GLU A 129 -10.84 -7.53 12.25
C GLU A 129 -11.69 -8.50 13.09
N ARG A 130 -12.67 -9.14 12.45
CA ARG A 130 -13.47 -10.25 12.96
C ARG A 130 -14.03 -11.03 11.77
N ALA A 131 -14.62 -12.19 12.01
CA ALA A 131 -15.16 -13.03 10.94
C ALA A 131 -16.06 -12.23 9.99
N GLY A 132 -15.68 -12.18 8.71
CA GLY A 132 -16.40 -11.47 7.65
C GLY A 132 -16.25 -9.94 7.63
N VAL A 133 -15.44 -9.35 8.51
CA VAL A 133 -15.19 -7.91 8.54
C VAL A 133 -13.72 -7.63 8.23
N THR A 134 -13.47 -7.17 7.02
CA THR A 134 -12.14 -6.85 6.51
C THR A 134 -11.54 -5.67 7.29
N MET A 135 -10.29 -5.82 7.73
CA MET A 135 -9.58 -4.76 8.43
C MET A 135 -9.15 -3.66 7.45
N ALA A 136 -9.38 -2.40 7.85
CA ALA A 136 -8.96 -1.22 7.10
C ALA A 136 -7.42 -1.06 7.11
N PHE A 137 -6.90 -0.62 5.96
CA PHE A 137 -5.50 -0.28 5.76
C PHE A 137 -5.18 1.10 6.30
N ARG A 138 -4.09 1.21 7.05
CA ARG A 138 -3.50 2.49 7.45
C ARG A 138 -2.63 3.05 6.34
N TYR A 139 -2.86 4.29 5.93
CA TYR A 139 -2.01 4.98 4.95
C TYR A 139 -0.71 5.47 5.60
N LEU A 140 0.45 5.05 5.08
CA LEU A 140 1.78 5.42 5.61
C LEU A 140 2.48 6.52 4.79
N GLY A 141 1.87 6.98 3.71
CA GLY A 141 2.46 8.01 2.86
C GLY A 141 3.10 7.47 1.58
N PRO A 142 3.68 8.37 0.77
CA PRO A 142 4.53 8.00 -0.36
C PRO A 142 5.85 7.40 0.12
N VAL A 143 6.37 6.48 -0.68
CA VAL A 143 7.64 5.78 -0.42
C VAL A 143 8.56 5.80 -1.64
N GLU A 144 9.86 5.73 -1.38
CA GLU A 144 10.92 5.73 -2.39
C GLU A 144 11.78 4.46 -2.20
N PRO A 145 12.21 3.78 -3.27
CA PRO A 145 13.07 2.61 -3.12
C PRO A 145 14.45 3.04 -2.61
N ASP A 146 14.94 2.38 -1.56
CA ASP A 146 16.22 2.65 -0.90
C ASP A 146 17.22 1.48 -1.04
N GLY A 147 16.79 0.40 -1.67
CA GLY A 147 17.56 -0.80 -1.93
C GLY A 147 16.68 -1.89 -2.53
N ALA A 148 17.27 -2.76 -3.36
CA ALA A 148 16.55 -3.90 -3.90
C ALA A 148 17.48 -5.09 -4.18
N ASP A 149 17.02 -6.28 -3.81
CA ASP A 149 17.72 -7.55 -4.00
C ASP A 149 16.76 -8.62 -4.54
N GLY A 150 17.30 -9.74 -5.03
CA GLY A 150 16.53 -10.83 -5.61
C GLY A 150 15.99 -10.51 -7.01
N GLU A 151 15.58 -11.58 -7.70
CA GLU A 151 15.02 -11.51 -9.05
C GLU A 151 13.53 -11.82 -9.08
N ARG A 152 13.12 -12.92 -8.42
CA ARG A 152 11.75 -13.44 -8.43
C ARG A 152 11.46 -14.24 -7.14
N PRO A 153 10.87 -13.63 -6.09
CA PRO A 153 10.43 -12.24 -6.02
C PRO A 153 11.59 -11.24 -5.88
N ILE A 154 11.31 -9.99 -6.19
CA ILE A 154 12.18 -8.86 -5.86
C ILE A 154 11.88 -8.45 -4.42
N THR A 155 12.93 -8.32 -3.62
CA THR A 155 12.89 -7.68 -2.29
C THR A 155 13.23 -6.21 -2.45
N ILE A 156 12.41 -5.31 -1.90
CA ILE A 156 12.64 -3.87 -1.94
C ILE A 156 12.56 -3.32 -0.52
N GLU A 157 13.55 -2.52 -0.15
CA GLU A 157 13.48 -1.65 1.02
C GLU A 157 12.86 -0.31 0.61
N TRP A 158 11.69 -0.01 1.14
CA TRP A 158 11.02 1.26 0.93
C TRP A 158 11.41 2.23 2.04
N ARG A 159 11.94 3.40 1.66
CA ARG A 159 12.12 4.54 2.55
C ARG A 159 10.83 5.36 2.59
N LEU A 160 10.28 5.54 3.78
CA LEU A 160 9.09 6.34 4.02
C LEU A 160 9.47 7.81 4.14
N ARG A 161 8.67 8.68 3.52
CA ARG A 161 8.77 10.13 3.69
C ARG A 161 8.40 10.58 5.11
N TYR A 162 7.45 9.87 5.73
CA TYR A 162 6.94 10.16 7.06
C TYR A 162 7.16 8.96 7.99
N ALA A 163 7.50 9.22 9.25
CA ALA A 163 7.71 8.14 10.21
C ALA A 163 6.41 7.35 10.40
N MET A 164 6.49 6.02 10.37
CA MET A 164 5.32 5.18 10.61
C MET A 164 4.90 5.22 12.09
N PRO A 165 3.60 5.09 12.38
CA PRO A 165 3.13 5.01 13.76
C PRO A 165 3.69 3.79 14.50
N ARG A 166 3.90 3.95 15.81
CA ARG A 166 4.49 2.91 16.67
C ARG A 166 3.70 1.60 16.63
N GLU A 167 2.39 1.66 16.46
CA GLU A 167 1.51 0.50 16.38
C GLU A 167 1.90 -0.41 15.21
N VAL A 168 2.32 0.18 14.08
CA VAL A 168 2.77 -0.58 12.90
C VAL A 168 4.09 -1.31 13.19
N LEU A 169 5.02 -0.65 13.87
CA LEU A 169 6.29 -1.26 14.28
C LEU A 169 6.06 -2.45 15.22
N VAL A 170 5.15 -2.29 16.18
CA VAL A 170 4.82 -3.36 17.14
C VAL A 170 4.14 -4.52 16.43
N ALA A 171 3.14 -4.25 15.58
CA ALA A 171 2.44 -5.29 14.83
C ALA A 171 3.38 -6.10 13.92
N GLY A 172 4.34 -5.43 13.28
CA GLY A 172 5.33 -6.09 12.43
C GLY A 172 6.24 -7.06 13.17
N ARG A 173 6.53 -6.82 14.45
CA ARG A 173 7.33 -7.73 15.29
C ARG A 173 6.56 -8.97 15.75
N VAL A 174 5.25 -8.84 15.92
CA VAL A 174 4.37 -9.92 16.38
C VAL A 174 3.99 -10.86 15.22
N ALA A 175 3.92 -10.33 14.00
CA ALA A 175 3.60 -11.10 12.79
C ALA A 175 4.79 -11.90 12.22
N GLY A 176 6.01 -11.67 12.71
CA GLY A 176 7.26 -12.26 12.22
C GLY A 176 7.67 -13.55 12.90
#